data_AF-A0A4Q1ZTN1-F1
#
_entry.id   AF-A0A4Q1ZTN1-F1
#
_cell.length_a   1.000
_cell.length_b   1.000
_cell.length_c   1.000
_cell.angle_alpha   90.00
_cell.angle_beta   90.00
_cell.angle_gamma   90.00
#
_symmetry.space_group_name_H-M   'P 1'
#
loop_
_entity.id
_entity.type
_entity.pdbx_description
1 polymer ?
#
loop_
_entity_poly.entity_id
_entity_poly.type
_entity_poly.pdbx_seq_one_letter_code
_entity_poly.pdbx_strand_id
1 'polypeptide(L)'
;MDTIPRQDDEVPNYQEALNVEDILKDIKFLIDEHGGSKDRLKAYLENVEEQVQSFKQNAVTEADKQQIKLLVEKHPYFKNPCNYHIRLITIMKYLKRKGINIAIEDIDLVVDSIIESIDGVVKVEYGRYYRIRA
;
A
#
# COMPACT_ATOMS: atom_id res chain seq x y z
N MET A 1 -31.02 3.84 32.77
CA MET A 1 -30.37 4.31 31.53
C MET A 1 -29.98 3.06 30.78
N ASP A 2 -30.80 2.67 29.82
CA ASP A 2 -30.56 1.48 29.01
C ASP A 2 -29.41 1.75 28.05
N THR A 3 -28.33 0.99 28.21
CA THR A 3 -27.21 0.98 27.25
C THR A 3 -27.65 0.20 26.02
N ILE A 4 -27.81 0.91 24.90
CA ILE A 4 -27.98 0.33 23.57
C ILE A 4 -26.68 -0.45 23.24
N PRO A 5 -26.74 -1.76 22.92
CA PRO A 5 -25.57 -2.47 22.41
C PRO A 5 -25.26 -1.94 21.01
N ARG A 6 -24.00 -1.54 20.79
CA ARG A 6 -23.51 -1.24 19.44
C ARG A 6 -23.48 -2.57 18.69
N GLN A 7 -24.25 -2.68 17.62
CA GLN A 7 -24.02 -3.69 16.61
C GLN A 7 -22.65 -3.41 16.02
N ASP A 8 -21.71 -4.32 16.27
CA ASP A 8 -20.51 -4.44 15.48
C ASP A 8 -20.97 -4.88 14.08
N ASP A 9 -21.29 -3.91 13.23
CA ASP A 9 -21.40 -4.17 11.80
C ASP A 9 -20.02 -4.67 11.38
N GLU A 10 -19.91 -5.99 11.15
CA GLU A 10 -18.77 -6.60 10.49
C GLU A 10 -18.54 -5.85 9.17
N VAL A 11 -17.58 -4.92 9.18
CA VAL A 11 -17.09 -4.29 7.97
C VAL A 11 -16.55 -5.44 7.11
N PRO A 12 -17.10 -5.71 5.92
CA PRO A 12 -16.61 -6.81 5.11
C PRO A 12 -15.14 -6.55 4.80
N ASN A 13 -14.28 -7.44 5.27
CA ASN A 13 -12.86 -7.39 4.98
C ASN A 13 -12.67 -7.80 3.51
N TYR A 14 -12.73 -6.84 2.59
CA TYR A 14 -12.47 -7.04 1.16
C TYR A 14 -10.97 -7.21 0.87
N GLN A 15 -10.27 -8.03 1.66
CA GLN A 15 -8.93 -8.51 1.35
C GLN A 15 -9.01 -9.99 0.97
N GLU A 16 -9.80 -10.32 -0.04
CA GLU A 16 -9.54 -11.54 -0.79
C GLU A 16 -8.37 -11.24 -1.73
N ALA A 17 -7.16 -11.52 -1.23
CA ALA A 17 -6.01 -11.65 -2.10
C ALA A 17 -6.36 -12.69 -3.18
N LEU A 18 -6.28 -12.30 -4.46
CA LEU A 18 -6.53 -13.19 -5.59
C LEU A 18 -5.68 -14.45 -5.47
N ASN A 19 -6.30 -15.56 -5.05
CA ASN A 19 -5.63 -16.84 -4.96
C ASN A 19 -5.69 -17.55 -6.31
N VAL A 20 -4.53 -17.74 -6.91
CA VAL A 20 -4.38 -18.42 -8.22
C VAL A 20 -5.01 -19.82 -8.19
N GLU A 21 -4.97 -20.51 -7.05
CA GLU A 21 -5.56 -21.85 -6.91
C GLU A 21 -7.09 -21.82 -6.99
N ASP A 22 -7.73 -20.78 -6.47
CA ASP A 22 -9.18 -20.65 -6.47
C ASP A 22 -9.69 -20.21 -7.85
N ILE A 23 -8.96 -19.32 -8.53
CA ILE A 23 -9.21 -18.98 -9.95
C ILE A 23 -9.14 -20.23 -10.83
N LEU A 24 -8.15 -21.11 -10.61
CA LEU A 24 -8.01 -22.35 -11.36
C LEU A 24 -9.13 -23.35 -11.09
N LYS A 25 -9.65 -23.42 -9.86
CA LYS A 25 -10.82 -24.25 -9.51
C LYS A 25 -12.07 -23.71 -10.20
N ASP A 26 -12.28 -22.40 -10.19
CA ASP A 26 -13.44 -21.76 -10.83
C ASP A 26 -13.43 -21.97 -12.34
N ILE A 27 -12.28 -21.81 -12.99
CA ILE A 27 -12.12 -22.09 -14.42
C ILE A 27 -12.44 -23.56 -14.73
N LYS A 28 -11.94 -24.51 -13.92
CA LYS A 28 -12.26 -25.93 -14.09
C LYS A 28 -13.74 -26.20 -13.90
N PHE A 29 -14.36 -25.64 -12.86
CA PHE A 29 -15.78 -25.78 -12.60
C PHE A 29 -16.63 -25.25 -13.76
N LEU A 30 -16.29 -24.08 -14.32
CA LEU A 30 -16.98 -23.49 -15.46
C LEU A 30 -16.81 -24.29 -16.76
N ILE A 31 -15.73 -25.07 -16.90
CA ILE A 31 -15.49 -25.97 -18.03
C ILE A 31 -16.22 -27.32 -17.83
N ASP A 32 -16.21 -27.85 -16.61
CA ASP A 32 -16.77 -29.16 -16.25
C ASP A 32 -18.31 -29.13 -16.15
N GLU A 33 -18.92 -27.99 -15.84
CA GLU A 33 -20.34 -27.77 -16.14
C GLU A 33 -20.51 -27.82 -17.66
N HIS A 34 -20.80 -29.01 -18.20
CA HIS A 34 -21.02 -29.27 -19.61
C HIS A 34 -21.94 -28.21 -20.25
N GLY A 35 -21.34 -27.21 -20.90
CA GLY A 35 -22.06 -26.10 -21.51
C GLY A 35 -21.82 -24.73 -20.87
N GLY A 36 -20.82 -24.57 -20.01
CA GLY A 36 -20.33 -23.25 -19.59
C GLY A 36 -20.13 -22.39 -20.83
N SER A 37 -21.10 -21.50 -21.10
CA SER A 37 -21.08 -20.74 -22.35
C SER A 37 -19.76 -19.99 -22.36
N LYS A 38 -19.12 -19.96 -23.53
CA LYS A 38 -17.90 -19.20 -23.77
C LYS A 38 -17.99 -17.78 -23.19
N ASP A 39 -19.20 -17.22 -23.14
CA ASP A 39 -19.51 -15.90 -22.58
C ASP A 39 -19.41 -15.84 -21.05
N ARG A 40 -19.82 -16.90 -20.32
CA ARG A 40 -19.65 -16.97 -18.86
C ARG A 40 -18.17 -17.04 -18.46
N LEU A 41 -17.40 -17.88 -19.17
CA LEU A 41 -15.96 -17.97 -18.95
C LEU A 41 -15.27 -16.63 -19.27
N LYS A 42 -15.70 -15.97 -20.36
CA LYS A 42 -15.19 -14.65 -20.75
C LYS A 42 -15.51 -13.58 -19.71
N ALA A 43 -16.75 -13.52 -19.21
CA ALA A 43 -17.15 -12.55 -18.18
C ALA A 43 -16.40 -12.76 -16.85
N TYR A 44 -16.16 -14.01 -16.46
CA TYR A 44 -15.35 -14.32 -15.28
C TYR A 44 -13.91 -13.85 -15.46
N LEU A 45 -13.29 -14.15 -16.61
CA LEU A 45 -11.93 -13.70 -16.92
C LEU A 45 -11.81 -12.17 -16.97
N GLU A 46 -12.80 -11.46 -17.54
CA GLU A 46 -12.85 -9.99 -17.54
C GLU A 46 -12.91 -9.43 -16.12
N ASN A 47 -13.69 -10.02 -15.22
CA ASN A 47 -13.75 -9.62 -13.80
C ASN A 47 -12.41 -9.86 -13.08
N VAL A 48 -11.79 -11.02 -13.29
CA VAL A 48 -10.45 -11.31 -12.74
C VAL A 48 -9.42 -10.31 -13.28
N GLU A 49 -9.46 -9.98 -14.57
CA GLU A 49 -8.59 -8.96 -15.17
C GLU A 49 -8.81 -7.57 -14.56
N GLU A 50 -10.05 -7.15 -14.34
CA GLU A 50 -10.39 -5.89 -13.67
C GLU A 50 -9.84 -5.84 -12.25
N GLN A 51 -10.00 -6.92 -11.49
CA GLN A 51 -9.44 -7.02 -10.13
C GLN A 51 -7.92 -6.93 -10.16
N VAL A 52 -7.24 -7.68 -11.04
CA VAL A 52 -5.78 -7.63 -11.21
C VAL A 52 -5.30 -6.24 -11.63
N GLN A 53 -6.02 -5.56 -12.53
CA GLN A 53 -5.70 -4.19 -12.93
C GLN A 53 -5.86 -3.20 -11.77
N SER A 54 -6.90 -3.36 -10.94
CA SER A 54 -7.09 -2.53 -9.75
C SER A 54 -5.94 -2.66 -8.75
N PHE A 55 -5.45 -3.90 -8.52
CA PHE A 55 -4.27 -4.16 -7.69
C PHE A 55 -3.01 -3.49 -8.26
N LYS A 56 -2.81 -3.56 -9.59
CA LYS A 56 -1.66 -2.91 -10.25
C LYS A 56 -1.73 -1.37 -10.17
N GLN A 57 -2.92 -0.78 -10.26
CA GLN A 57 -3.09 0.68 -10.14
C GLN A 57 -2.85 1.18 -8.71
N ASN A 58 -3.06 0.32 -7.71
CA ASN A 58 -2.84 0.63 -6.31
C ASN A 58 -1.42 0.29 -5.81
N ALA A 59 -0.52 -0.20 -6.67
CA ALA A 59 0.86 -0.50 -6.29
C ALA A 59 1.78 0.73 -6.49
N VAL A 60 2.70 0.97 -5.55
CA VAL A 60 3.71 2.02 -5.69
C VAL A 60 4.69 1.66 -6.83
N THR A 61 4.74 2.49 -7.87
CA THR A 61 5.66 2.26 -9.00
C THR A 61 7.10 2.65 -8.66
N GLU A 62 8.08 2.21 -9.46
CA GLU A 62 9.47 2.67 -9.31
C GLU A 62 9.63 4.18 -9.52
N ALA A 63 8.82 4.78 -10.40
CA ALA A 63 8.80 6.23 -10.59
C ALA A 63 8.31 6.95 -9.32
N ASP A 64 7.28 6.41 -8.66
CA ASP A 64 6.79 6.94 -7.39
C ASP A 64 7.86 6.83 -6.30
N LYS A 65 8.58 5.70 -6.20
CA LYS A 65 9.68 5.53 -5.25
C LYS A 65 10.79 6.57 -5.46
N GLN A 66 11.18 6.83 -6.71
CA GLN A 66 12.17 7.86 -7.03
C GLN A 66 11.68 9.26 -6.64
N GLN A 67 10.42 9.58 -6.93
CA GLN A 67 9.82 10.86 -6.56
C GLN A 67 9.74 11.02 -5.03
N ILE A 68 9.29 9.98 -4.32
CA ILE A 68 9.24 9.95 -2.86
C ILE A 68 10.64 10.18 -2.29
N LYS A 69 11.65 9.44 -2.77
CA LYS A 69 13.05 9.61 -2.33
C LYS A 69 13.54 11.05 -2.47
N LEU A 70 13.34 11.65 -3.65
CA LEU A 70 13.71 13.05 -3.89
C LEU A 70 13.00 14.02 -2.94
N LEU A 71 11.75 13.77 -2.59
CA LEU A 71 10.99 14.60 -1.66
C LEU A 71 11.46 14.41 -0.22
N VAL A 72 11.71 13.17 0.19
CA VAL A 72 12.24 12.83 1.52
C VAL A 72 13.60 13.50 1.72
N GLU A 73 14.55 13.37 0.79
CA GLU A 73 15.86 14.03 0.88
C GLU A 73 15.76 15.56 0.96
N LYS A 74 14.73 16.14 0.33
CA LYS A 74 14.45 17.59 0.40
C LYS A 74 13.78 18.04 1.69
N HIS A 75 13.29 17.13 2.53
CA HIS A 75 12.59 17.47 3.77
C HIS A 75 13.53 18.27 4.70
N PRO A 76 13.05 19.36 5.35
CA PRO A 76 13.87 20.24 6.18
C PRO A 76 14.69 19.50 7.24
N TYR A 77 14.10 18.49 7.86
CA TYR A 77 14.77 17.62 8.83
C TYR A 77 16.03 16.94 8.27
N PHE A 78 15.96 16.35 7.08
CA PHE A 78 17.13 15.69 6.51
C PHE A 78 18.15 16.73 6.04
N LYS A 79 17.74 17.89 5.53
CA LYS A 79 18.68 18.96 5.14
C LYS A 79 19.44 19.59 6.31
N ASN A 80 18.76 19.82 7.43
CA ASN A 80 19.34 20.42 8.62
C ASN A 80 18.88 19.63 9.84
N PRO A 81 19.54 18.50 10.14
CA PRO A 81 19.10 17.63 11.21
C PRO A 81 19.31 18.28 12.56
N CYS A 82 18.28 18.23 13.40
CA CYS A 82 18.30 18.69 14.77
C CYS A 82 18.55 17.51 15.74
N ASN A 83 18.78 17.81 17.02
CA ASN A 83 19.11 16.81 18.04
C ASN A 83 17.93 15.92 18.47
N TYR A 84 16.88 15.84 17.66
CA TYR A 84 15.68 15.04 17.91
C TYR A 84 15.43 14.12 16.72
N HIS A 85 14.79 12.97 16.95
CA HIS A 85 14.33 12.11 15.86
C HIS A 85 13.10 12.69 15.16
N ILE A 86 12.96 12.42 13.85
CA ILE A 86 11.73 12.65 13.10
C ILE A 86 10.86 11.40 13.11
N ARG A 87 9.53 11.59 13.17
CA ARG A 87 8.56 10.49 13.06
C ARG A 87 8.15 10.26 11.60
N LEU A 88 7.92 9.00 11.22
CA LEU A 88 7.40 8.60 9.90
C LEU A 88 6.12 9.36 9.56
N ILE A 89 5.18 9.47 10.50
CA ILE A 89 3.92 10.23 10.30
C ILE A 89 4.15 11.70 9.91
N THR A 90 5.22 12.32 10.39
CA THR A 90 5.58 13.70 10.03
C THR A 90 6.07 13.77 8.59
N ILE A 91 6.88 12.81 8.17
CA ILE A 91 7.37 12.67 6.80
C ILE A 91 6.19 12.38 5.86
N MET A 92 5.30 11.45 6.22
CA MET A 92 4.08 11.13 5.48
C MET A 92 3.18 12.37 5.29
N LYS A 93 2.96 13.16 6.35
CA LYS A 93 2.22 14.44 6.25
C LYS A 93 2.89 15.43 5.30
N TYR A 94 4.22 15.46 5.29
CA TYR A 94 4.96 16.27 4.32
C TYR A 94 4.77 15.77 2.88
N LEU A 95 4.89 14.46 2.63
CA LEU A 95 4.68 13.85 1.32
C LEU A 95 3.26 14.10 0.79
N LYS A 96 2.24 13.98 1.65
CA LYS A 96 0.85 14.33 1.32
C LYS A 96 0.72 15.79 0.86
N ARG A 97 1.35 16.73 1.58
CA ARG A 97 1.37 18.16 1.18
C ARG A 97 2.13 18.42 -0.13
N LYS A 98 2.97 17.47 -0.56
CA LYS A 98 3.72 17.52 -1.83
C LYS A 98 3.03 16.77 -2.97
N GLY A 99 1.79 16.29 -2.74
CA GLY A 99 0.97 15.65 -3.77
C GLY A 99 1.17 14.14 -3.90
N ILE A 100 1.90 13.50 -2.97
CA ILE A 100 1.98 12.03 -2.95
C ILE A 100 0.67 11.47 -2.39
N ASN A 101 0.08 10.52 -3.09
CA ASN A 101 -1.09 9.79 -2.62
C ASN A 101 -0.68 8.83 -1.50
N ILE A 102 -1.02 9.17 -0.26
CA ILE A 102 -0.72 8.33 0.91
C ILE A 102 -1.78 7.27 1.23
N ALA A 103 -2.84 7.15 0.41
CA ALA A 103 -3.86 6.13 0.55
C ALA A 103 -3.49 4.81 -0.17
N ILE A 104 -2.34 4.80 -0.86
CA ILE A 104 -1.79 3.61 -1.48
C ILE A 104 -1.44 2.59 -0.38
N GLU A 105 -1.76 1.33 -0.62
CA GLU A 105 -1.44 0.21 0.29
C GLU A 105 0.08 0.14 0.53
N ASP A 106 0.45 -0.15 1.79
CA ASP A 106 1.83 -0.31 2.24
C ASP A 106 2.78 0.87 1.93
N ILE A 107 2.24 2.06 1.62
CA ILE A 107 3.07 3.22 1.30
C ILE A 107 3.94 3.65 2.49
N ASP A 108 3.49 3.42 3.72
CA ASP A 108 4.26 3.66 4.92
C ASP A 108 5.49 2.75 5.00
N LEU A 109 5.36 1.46 4.63
CA LEU A 109 6.48 0.51 4.51
C LEU A 109 7.44 0.92 3.40
N VAL A 110 6.92 1.37 2.26
CA VAL A 110 7.75 1.87 1.16
C VAL A 110 8.54 3.11 1.60
N VAL A 111 7.88 4.07 2.23
CA VAL A 111 8.53 5.31 2.71
C VAL A 111 9.55 5.00 3.80
N ASP A 112 9.25 4.08 4.73
CA ASP A 112 10.17 3.59 5.76
C ASP A 112 11.46 3.04 5.12
N SER A 113 11.33 2.13 4.15
CA SER A 113 12.48 1.57 3.43
C SER A 113 13.31 2.62 2.69
N ILE A 114 12.66 3.63 2.09
CA ILE A 114 13.32 4.72 1.40
C ILE A 114 14.13 5.57 2.40
N ILE A 115 13.56 5.89 3.55
CA ILE A 115 14.25 6.68 4.58
C ILE A 115 15.49 5.95 5.10
N GLU A 116 15.37 4.65 5.36
CA GLU A 116 16.49 3.81 5.81
C GLU A 116 17.61 3.71 4.76
N SER A 117 17.31 3.89 3.48
CA SER A 117 18.31 3.90 2.40
C SER A 117 19.12 5.20 2.30
N ILE A 118 18.77 6.25 3.06
CA ILE A 118 19.45 7.55 3.00
C ILE A 118 20.73 7.50 3.83
N ASP A 119 21.84 7.90 3.21
CA ASP A 119 23.13 7.93 3.90
C ASP A 119 23.14 8.86 5.13
N GLY A 120 23.69 8.33 6.22
CA GLY A 120 23.71 8.96 7.54
C GLY A 120 22.37 8.95 8.28
N VAL A 121 21.31 8.32 7.78
CA VAL A 121 20.04 8.13 8.52
C VAL A 121 20.04 6.79 9.23
N VAL A 122 19.64 6.81 10.51
CA VAL A 122 19.52 5.62 11.35
C VAL A 122 18.11 5.57 11.94
N LYS A 123 17.48 4.39 11.89
CA LYS A 123 16.23 4.12 12.58
C LYS A 123 16.49 3.81 14.04
N VAL A 124 15.89 4.58 14.93
CA VAL A 124 16.08 4.46 16.39
C VAL A 124 14.94 3.71 17.07
N GLU A 125 13.74 3.75 16.48
CA GLU A 125 12.54 3.05 16.93
C GLU A 125 11.60 2.88 15.72
N TYR A 126 10.55 2.08 15.86
CA TYR A 126 9.51 1.97 14.84
C TYR A 126 8.97 3.36 14.45
N GLY A 127 9.09 3.68 13.16
CA GLY A 127 8.71 4.97 12.60
C GLY A 127 9.46 6.18 13.16
N ARG A 128 10.69 6.02 13.69
CA ARG A 128 11.52 7.13 14.18
C ARG A 128 12.93 7.06 13.60
N TYR A 129 13.39 8.18 13.04
CA TYR A 129 14.66 8.27 12.35
C TYR A 129 15.48 9.42 12.88
N TYR A 130 16.79 9.22 12.90
CA TYR A 130 17.79 10.21 13.29
C TYR A 130 18.83 10.34 12.18
N ARG A 131 19.24 11.55 11.83
CA ARG A 131 20.35 11.76 10.89
C ARG A 131 21.61 12.11 11.67
N ILE A 132 22.63 11.26 11.55
CA ILE A 132 23.97 11.51 12.07
C ILE A 132 24.60 12.64 11.23
N ARG A 133 25.05 13.70 11.90
CA ARG A 133 25.86 14.73 11.26
C ARG A 133 27.23 14.13 11.00
N ALA A 134 27.64 14.08 9.73
CA ALA A 134 29.03 13.84 9.36
C ALA A 134 29.91 15.04 9.78
#